data_AF-A0A7Z0ECP6-F1
#
_entry.id   AF-A0A7Z0ECP6-F1
#
_cell.length_a   1.000
_cell.length_b   1.000
_cell.length_c   1.000
_cell.angle_alpha   90.00
_cell.angle_beta   90.00
_cell.angle_gamma   90.00
#
_symmetry.space_group_name_H-M   'P 1'
#
loop_
_entity.id
_entity.type
_entity.pdbx_description
1 polymer ?
#
loop_
_entity_poly.entity_id
_entity_poly.type
_entity_poly.pdbx_seq_one_letter_code
_entity_poly.pdbx_strand_id
1 'polypeptide(L)'
;MADTGRSVVGADIAQRPTLTGYVRMLNAPSCSRCVILAGKWFRWNQGFQRHPRCDCRHIPASENVGGDLRTDPYAYFNSLTPEAQTKAFGRIEARSIQDGGDIYRAVNIKARGLGTAKSNLRYGTPSKMTIDDIYRTAGTRSNAIRMMTEQGYITGPQTAGGNIFGRMRESYSVPISRPIVAGSNRDRVLTARSTGVRDPLDRATMTAAERRLFDAQYRLSEARTTGYWPRSVGANSADLFSLRTPLAPGDLALLETVLQKEIAKLPNAADSVRRLASLLRL
;
A
#
# COMPACT_ATOMS: atom_id res chain seq x y z
N MET A 1 20.76 7.22 -15.48
CA MET A 1 21.49 6.95 -14.22
C MET A 1 20.64 6.34 -13.08
N ALA A 2 19.31 6.20 -13.20
CA ALA A 2 18.47 5.56 -12.17
C ALA A 2 18.46 4.00 -12.22
N ASP A 3 18.92 3.39 -13.32
CA ASP A 3 18.80 1.95 -13.55
C ASP A 3 19.95 1.13 -12.97
N THR A 4 21.16 1.69 -12.91
CA THR A 4 22.35 1.02 -12.37
C THR A 4 22.24 0.73 -10.86
N GLY A 5 21.43 1.51 -10.13
CA GLY A 5 21.16 1.26 -8.71
C GLY A 5 20.17 0.11 -8.44
N ARG A 6 19.41 -0.35 -9.45
CA ARG A 6 18.40 -1.42 -9.29
C ARG A 6 18.99 -2.81 -9.49
N SER A 7 19.90 -2.98 -10.46
CA SER A 7 20.57 -4.26 -10.73
C SER A 7 21.49 -4.70 -9.59
N VAL A 8 22.20 -3.76 -8.96
CA VAL A 8 23.07 -4.02 -7.80
C VAL A 8 22.26 -4.53 -6.59
N VAL A 9 21.04 -4.03 -6.42
CA VAL A 9 20.15 -4.37 -5.30
C VAL A 9 19.57 -5.79 -5.39
N GLY A 10 19.39 -6.34 -6.60
CA GLY A 10 18.93 -7.72 -6.80
C GLY A 10 20.00 -8.76 -6.51
N ALA A 11 21.26 -8.48 -6.89
CA ALA A 11 22.40 -9.38 -6.67
C ALA A 11 22.79 -9.48 -5.18
N ASP A 12 22.69 -8.36 -4.43
CA ASP A 12 23.10 -8.29 -3.02
C ASP A 12 22.16 -9.07 -2.07
N ILE A 13 20.91 -9.33 -2.49
CA ILE A 13 19.95 -10.18 -1.73
C ILE A 13 20.23 -11.67 -1.92
N ALA A 14 20.61 -12.08 -3.13
CA ALA A 14 20.97 -13.48 -3.39
C ALA A 14 22.21 -13.91 -2.59
N GLN A 15 23.10 -12.97 -2.27
CA GLN A 15 24.33 -13.21 -1.49
C GLN A 15 24.15 -13.09 0.03
N ARG A 16 23.01 -12.60 0.52
CA ARG A 16 22.78 -12.34 1.96
C ARG A 16 21.45 -12.96 2.43
N PRO A 17 21.43 -14.22 2.88
CA PRO A 17 20.21 -14.90 3.31
C PRO A 17 19.51 -14.26 4.51
N THR A 18 20.19 -13.35 5.23
CA THR A 18 19.59 -12.54 6.32
C THR A 18 18.69 -11.41 5.81
N LEU A 19 18.77 -11.02 4.53
CA LEU A 19 17.89 -10.03 3.92
C LEU A 19 16.54 -10.67 3.58
N THR A 20 15.57 -10.53 4.48
CA THR A 20 14.27 -11.21 4.34
C THR A 20 13.29 -10.46 3.43
N GLY A 21 13.59 -9.21 3.06
CA GLY A 21 12.77 -8.39 2.17
C GLY A 21 13.33 -7.00 1.92
N TYR A 22 12.43 -6.04 1.78
CA TYR A 22 12.73 -4.67 1.39
C TYR A 22 11.94 -3.66 2.23
N VAL A 23 12.51 -2.48 2.44
CA VAL A 23 11.89 -1.40 3.22
C VAL A 23 11.79 -0.13 2.39
N ARG A 24 10.65 0.56 2.51
CA ARG A 24 10.48 1.89 1.94
C ARG A 24 11.25 2.93 2.74
N MET A 25 12.26 3.50 2.11
CA MET A 25 13.12 4.53 2.65
C MET A 25 12.82 5.88 1.98
N LEU A 26 12.66 6.92 2.80
CA LEU A 26 12.52 8.30 2.34
C LEU A 26 13.84 8.80 1.77
N ASN A 27 13.72 9.65 0.75
CA ASN A 27 14.79 10.58 0.39
C ASN A 27 14.30 11.97 0.77
N ALA A 28 14.96 12.61 1.74
CA ALA A 28 14.52 13.90 2.22
C ALA A 28 14.88 15.01 1.20
N PRO A 29 14.02 16.01 0.98
CA PRO A 29 12.70 16.20 1.58
C PRO A 29 11.60 15.34 0.91
N SER A 30 10.75 14.73 1.72
CA SER A 30 9.65 13.86 1.29
C SER A 30 8.26 14.45 1.63
N CYS A 31 7.26 14.21 0.78
CA CYS A 31 5.89 14.66 1.00
C CYS A 31 5.14 13.77 2.01
N SER A 32 4.06 14.28 2.61
CA SER A 32 3.25 13.55 3.60
C SER A 32 2.81 12.15 3.18
N ARG A 33 2.41 11.95 1.92
CA ARG A 33 2.03 10.62 1.38
C ARG A 33 3.17 9.63 1.37
N CYS A 34 4.40 10.10 1.17
CA CYS A 34 5.58 9.25 1.23
C CYS A 34 5.95 8.96 2.68
N VAL A 35 5.88 9.97 3.55
CA VAL A 35 6.23 9.85 4.97
C VAL A 35 5.39 8.76 5.65
N ILE A 36 4.07 8.74 5.46
CA ILE A 36 3.22 7.68 6.05
C ILE A 36 3.44 6.28 5.46
N LEU A 37 4.30 6.14 4.45
CA LEU A 37 4.69 4.84 3.90
C LEU A 37 6.14 4.49 4.23
N ALA A 38 6.88 5.38 4.90
CA ALA A 38 8.23 5.13 5.38
C ALA A 38 8.25 3.93 6.33
N GLY A 39 9.29 3.10 6.19
CA GLY A 39 9.48 1.93 7.03
C GLY A 39 8.57 0.76 6.75
N LYS A 40 7.64 0.90 5.79
CA LYS A 40 6.81 -0.22 5.35
C LYS A 40 7.71 -1.28 4.72
N TRP A 41 7.62 -2.49 5.26
CA TRP A 41 8.36 -3.65 4.80
C TRP A 41 7.57 -4.44 3.75
N PHE A 42 8.28 -5.02 2.80
CA PHE A 42 7.76 -5.82 1.71
C PHE A 42 8.64 -7.03 1.50
N ARG A 43 8.04 -8.22 1.40
CA ARG A 43 8.79 -9.45 1.12
C ARG A 43 9.51 -9.41 -0.21
N TRP A 44 8.78 -8.97 -1.22
CA TRP A 44 9.22 -8.98 -2.61
C TRP A 44 9.41 -7.55 -3.07
N ASN A 45 10.33 -7.34 -4.02
CA ASN A 45 10.53 -6.02 -4.59
C ASN A 45 9.33 -5.61 -5.45
N GLN A 46 8.33 -5.00 -4.83
CA GLN A 46 7.13 -4.53 -5.51
C GLN A 46 7.37 -3.26 -6.34
N GLY A 47 8.46 -2.53 -6.07
CA GLY A 47 8.54 -1.11 -6.38
C GLY A 47 7.42 -0.32 -5.69
N PHE A 48 7.49 1.01 -5.70
CA PHE A 48 6.40 1.85 -5.20
C PHE A 48 5.67 2.53 -6.34
N GLN A 49 4.37 2.73 -6.16
CA GLN A 49 3.66 3.73 -6.97
C GLN A 49 4.26 5.09 -6.67
N ARG A 50 5.09 5.58 -7.60
CA ARG A 50 5.67 6.91 -7.53
C ARG A 50 4.67 7.88 -8.13
N HIS A 51 4.36 8.93 -7.38
CA HIS A 51 3.75 10.12 -7.96
C HIS A 51 4.85 11.02 -8.56
N PRO A 52 4.51 12.04 -9.37
CA PRO A 52 5.51 12.98 -9.87
C PRO A 52 6.37 13.52 -8.72
N ARG A 53 7.69 13.59 -8.95
CA ARG A 53 8.72 14.04 -8.00
C ARG A 53 8.92 13.16 -6.75
N CYS A 54 8.38 11.95 -6.71
CA CYS A 54 8.69 10.98 -5.66
C CYS A 54 10.01 10.26 -5.97
N ASP A 55 10.98 10.40 -5.07
CA ASP A 55 12.34 9.85 -5.16
C ASP A 55 12.66 8.84 -4.03
N CYS A 56 11.65 8.42 -3.26
CA CYS A 56 11.79 7.38 -2.24
C CYS A 56 12.38 6.09 -2.82
N ARG A 57 13.20 5.40 -2.02
CA ARG A 57 13.96 4.22 -2.41
C ARG A 57 13.41 2.97 -1.73
N HIS A 58 13.49 1.85 -2.43
CA HIS A 58 13.23 0.53 -1.86
C HIS A 58 14.60 -0.08 -1.57
N ILE A 59 14.96 -0.22 -0.30
CA ILE A 59 16.26 -0.77 0.10
C ILE A 59 16.09 -2.21 0.58
N PRO A 60 17.02 -3.12 0.26
CA PRO A 60 17.08 -4.41 0.94
C PRO A 60 17.22 -4.22 2.44
N ALA A 61 16.49 -5.00 3.22
CA ALA A 61 16.62 -5.00 4.67
C ALA A 61 16.31 -6.37 5.24
N SER A 62 17.03 -6.76 6.29
CA SER A 62 16.71 -7.91 7.12
C SER A 62 15.41 -7.68 7.87
N GLU A 63 15.28 -6.53 8.55
CA GLU A 63 14.06 -5.92 9.05
C GLU A 63 14.26 -4.39 9.13
N ASN A 64 13.18 -3.59 9.07
CA ASN A 64 13.30 -2.14 9.25
C ASN A 64 13.69 -1.81 10.70
N VAL A 65 14.83 -1.16 10.93
CA VAL A 65 15.18 -0.65 12.26
C VAL A 65 14.34 0.61 12.53
N GLY A 66 13.50 0.59 13.57
CA GLY A 66 12.79 1.79 14.02
C GLY A 66 13.76 2.87 14.50
N GLY A 67 13.41 4.15 14.30
CA GLY A 67 14.24 5.28 14.73
C GLY A 67 15.14 5.91 13.67
N ASP A 68 15.31 5.31 12.48
CA ASP A 68 15.92 6.02 11.35
C ASP A 68 14.90 7.02 10.76
N LEU A 69 15.28 8.30 10.69
CA LEU A 69 14.48 9.38 10.06
C LEU A 69 13.98 9.01 8.66
N ARG A 70 14.67 8.11 7.95
CA ARG A 70 14.30 7.70 6.60
C ARG A 70 13.25 6.58 6.58
N THR A 71 13.01 5.91 7.70
CA THR A 71 12.06 4.80 7.79
C THR A 71 11.04 4.95 8.92
N ASP A 72 11.15 5.99 9.74
CA ASP A 72 10.22 6.32 10.81
C ASP A 72 9.46 7.62 10.48
N PRO A 73 8.13 7.54 10.25
CA PRO A 73 7.33 8.70 9.92
C PRO A 73 7.33 9.80 10.99
N TYR A 74 7.32 9.41 12.27
CA TYR A 74 7.28 10.37 13.38
C TYR A 74 8.66 10.97 13.63
N ALA A 75 9.73 10.17 13.53
CA ALA A 75 11.08 10.69 13.62
C ALA A 75 11.34 11.72 12.50
N TYR A 76 10.94 11.41 11.26
CA TYR A 76 11.00 12.37 10.15
C TYR A 76 10.20 13.65 10.46
N PHE A 77 8.94 13.52 10.87
CA PHE A 77 8.10 14.67 11.21
C PHE A 77 8.73 15.57 12.27
N ASN A 78 9.24 14.97 13.35
CA ASN A 78 9.85 15.68 14.47
C ASN A 78 11.22 16.31 14.12
N SER A 79 11.89 15.83 13.06
CA SER A 79 13.13 16.45 12.58
C SER A 79 12.92 17.74 11.78
N LEU A 80 11.68 17.99 11.32
CA LEU A 80 11.35 19.18 10.53
C LEU A 80 11.06 20.39 11.43
N THR A 81 11.39 21.59 10.96
CA THR A 81 10.91 22.84 11.58
C THR A 81 9.38 22.95 11.45
N PRO A 82 8.69 23.74 12.30
CA PRO A 82 7.24 23.93 12.21
C PRO A 82 6.75 24.39 10.82
N GLU A 83 7.52 25.23 10.14
CA GLU A 83 7.23 25.70 8.79
C GLU A 83 7.36 24.56 7.77
N ALA A 84 8.40 23.73 7.90
CA ALA A 84 8.60 22.57 7.05
C ALA A 84 7.54 21.49 7.28
N GLN A 85 7.09 21.26 8.53
CA GLN A 85 5.96 20.40 8.85
C GLN A 85 4.69 20.91 8.16
N THR A 86 4.39 22.21 8.31
CA THR A 86 3.23 22.84 7.67
C THR A 86 3.29 22.75 6.15
N LYS A 87 4.46 22.95 5.54
CA LYS A 87 4.67 22.81 4.09
C LYS A 87 4.46 21.37 3.61
N ALA A 88 4.92 20.38 4.35
CA ALA A 88 4.86 18.97 3.95
C ALA A 88 3.50 18.31 4.21
N PHE A 89 2.84 18.65 5.33
CA PHE A 89 1.61 18.01 5.80
C PHE A 89 0.37 18.88 5.63
N GLY A 90 0.52 20.20 5.59
CA GLY A 90 -0.54 21.18 5.74
C GLY A 90 -0.65 21.70 7.16
N ARG A 91 -1.13 22.94 7.31
CA ARG A 91 -1.16 23.66 8.60
C ARG A 91 -1.97 22.92 9.67
N ILE A 92 -3.17 22.47 9.30
CA ILE A 92 -4.11 21.84 10.22
C ILE A 92 -3.65 20.44 10.60
N GLU A 93 -3.15 19.67 9.62
CA GLU A 93 -2.65 18.32 9.85
C GLU A 93 -1.34 18.31 10.62
N ALA A 94 -0.42 19.23 10.34
CA ALA A 94 0.80 19.38 11.14
C ALA A 94 0.45 19.68 12.60
N ARG A 95 -0.49 20.60 12.84
CA ARG A 95 -0.97 20.92 14.18
C ARG A 95 -1.60 19.73 14.89
N SER A 96 -2.47 18.96 14.22
CA SER A 96 -3.07 17.77 14.85
C SER A 96 -2.04 16.71 15.21
N ILE A 97 -1.00 16.52 14.39
CA ILE A 97 0.09 15.59 14.70
C ILE A 97 0.89 16.10 15.91
N GLN A 98 1.19 17.40 16.00
CA GLN A 98 1.83 17.99 17.19
C GLN A 98 0.97 17.83 18.46
N ASP A 99 -0.36 17.88 18.30
CA ASP A 99 -1.32 17.70 19.39
C ASP A 99 -1.61 16.21 19.71
N GLY A 100 -0.80 15.28 19.19
CA GLY A 100 -0.86 13.84 19.50
C GLY A 100 -1.68 13.01 18.52
N GLY A 101 -2.20 13.63 17.45
CA GLY A 101 -2.94 12.94 16.39
C GLY A 101 -2.08 11.92 15.65
N ASP A 102 -2.71 10.84 15.22
CA ASP A 102 -2.10 9.78 14.43
C ASP A 102 -1.80 10.31 13.01
N ILE A 103 -0.50 10.33 12.64
CA ILE A 103 -0.02 10.82 11.33
C ILE A 103 -0.67 10.08 10.16
N TYR A 104 -0.97 8.79 10.33
CA TYR A 104 -1.64 8.00 9.30
C TYR A 104 -3.09 8.42 9.14
N ARG A 105 -3.79 8.78 10.24
CA ARG A 105 -5.16 9.30 10.18
C ARG A 105 -5.21 10.66 9.53
N ALA A 106 -4.37 11.58 9.98
CA ALA A 106 -4.34 12.95 9.47
C ALA A 106 -4.11 12.99 7.96
N VAL A 107 -3.08 12.27 7.48
CA VAL A 107 -2.72 12.26 6.05
C VAL A 107 -3.75 11.51 5.21
N ASN A 108 -4.27 10.36 5.67
CA ASN A 108 -5.23 9.60 4.87
C ASN A 108 -6.58 10.29 4.78
N ILE A 109 -7.08 10.89 5.87
CA ILE A 109 -8.35 11.62 5.83
C ILE A 109 -8.22 12.88 4.98
N LYS A 110 -7.11 13.62 5.07
CA LYS A 110 -6.84 14.74 4.16
C LYS A 110 -6.91 14.32 2.70
N ALA A 111 -6.34 13.17 2.37
CA ALA A 111 -6.25 12.70 0.99
C ALA A 111 -7.53 12.05 0.46
N ARG A 112 -8.37 11.46 1.32
CA ARG A 112 -9.51 10.60 0.92
C ARG A 112 -10.86 11.01 1.49
N GLY A 113 -10.90 11.97 2.41
CA GLY A 113 -12.08 12.32 3.19
C GLY A 113 -12.37 11.34 4.32
N LEU A 114 -13.54 11.52 4.93
CA LEU A 114 -14.02 10.74 6.07
C LEU A 114 -14.25 9.26 5.70
N GLY A 115 -14.04 8.39 6.68
CA GLY A 115 -14.31 6.97 6.56
C GLY A 115 -15.80 6.65 6.53
N THR A 116 -16.15 5.51 5.94
CA THR A 116 -17.53 4.98 5.98
C THR A 116 -17.86 4.42 7.37
N ALA A 117 -19.16 4.28 7.68
CA ALA A 117 -19.62 3.63 8.92
C ALA A 117 -18.98 2.24 9.13
N LYS A 118 -18.87 1.44 8.06
CA LYS A 118 -18.19 0.15 8.10
C LYS A 118 -16.70 0.26 8.47
N SER A 119 -16.02 1.29 7.97
CA SER A 119 -14.60 1.54 8.27
C SER A 119 -14.39 2.10 9.68
N ASN A 120 -15.37 2.86 10.18
CA ASN A 120 -15.40 3.31 11.56
C ASN A 120 -15.59 2.12 12.52
N LEU A 121 -16.62 1.30 12.31
CA LEU A 121 -16.88 0.11 13.15
C LEU A 121 -15.70 -0.87 13.18
N ARG A 122 -15.07 -1.11 12.02
CA ARG A 122 -14.00 -2.12 11.92
C ARG A 122 -12.65 -1.61 12.41
N TYR A 123 -12.36 -0.32 12.21
CA TYR A 123 -11.01 0.20 12.36
C TYR A 123 -10.92 1.45 13.23
N GLY A 124 -12.02 1.99 13.74
CA GLY A 124 -12.04 3.31 14.41
C GLY A 124 -11.68 4.46 13.47
N THR A 125 -11.94 4.32 12.16
CA THR A 125 -11.64 5.40 11.19
C THR A 125 -12.54 6.60 11.43
N PRO A 126 -12.01 7.84 11.49
CA PRO A 126 -12.83 9.05 11.62
C PRO A 126 -13.90 9.12 10.53
N SER A 127 -15.16 9.27 10.93
CA SER A 127 -16.31 9.24 10.00
C SER A 127 -17.29 10.40 10.18
N LYS A 128 -17.17 11.22 11.22
CA LYS A 128 -18.14 12.29 11.51
C LYS A 128 -17.58 13.69 11.30
N MET A 129 -16.34 13.95 11.72
CA MET A 129 -15.73 15.27 11.65
C MET A 129 -14.32 15.18 11.10
N THR A 130 -13.94 16.14 10.25
CA THR A 130 -12.54 16.32 9.85
C THR A 130 -11.74 17.03 10.93
N ILE A 131 -10.41 17.04 10.82
CA ILE A 131 -9.54 17.80 11.74
C ILE A 131 -9.85 19.31 11.65
N ASP A 132 -10.16 19.81 10.46
CA ASP A 132 -10.56 21.21 10.26
C ASP A 132 -11.86 21.53 11.00
N ASP A 133 -12.88 20.66 10.88
CA ASP A 133 -14.15 20.82 11.62
C ASP A 133 -13.93 20.83 13.14
N ILE A 134 -13.05 19.95 13.63
CA ILE A 134 -12.71 19.89 15.06
C ILE A 134 -12.07 21.20 15.52
N TYR A 135 -11.04 21.70 14.84
CA TYR A 135 -10.40 22.96 15.26
C TYR A 135 -11.30 24.18 15.13
N ARG A 136 -12.24 24.19 14.18
CA ARG A 136 -13.22 25.27 14.04
C ARG A 136 -14.22 25.32 15.21
N THR A 137 -14.57 24.16 15.76
CA THR A 137 -15.66 24.02 16.75
C THR A 137 -15.17 23.89 18.19
N ALA A 138 -13.95 23.41 18.40
CA ALA A 138 -13.43 23.10 19.73
C ALA A 138 -13.26 24.32 20.67
N GLY A 139 -12.99 25.50 20.11
CA GLY A 139 -12.70 26.75 20.83
C GLY A 139 -11.34 26.76 21.55
N THR A 140 -11.00 25.69 22.28
CA THR A 140 -9.73 25.55 23.01
C THR A 140 -8.93 24.35 22.52
N ARG A 141 -7.61 24.38 22.73
CA ARG A 141 -6.70 23.27 22.40
C ARG A 141 -7.10 21.98 23.14
N SER A 142 -7.43 22.08 24.43
CA SER A 142 -7.83 20.93 25.24
C SER A 142 -9.10 20.27 24.72
N ASN A 143 -10.09 21.07 24.30
CA ASN A 143 -11.29 20.54 23.66
C ASN A 143 -10.98 19.91 22.29
N ALA A 144 -10.07 20.50 21.51
CA ALA A 144 -9.69 19.93 20.22
C ALA A 144 -9.05 18.56 20.40
N ILE A 145 -8.16 18.40 21.38
CA ILE A 145 -7.54 17.12 21.74
C ILE A 145 -8.61 16.11 22.17
N ARG A 146 -9.53 16.49 23.05
CA ARG A 146 -10.65 15.63 23.48
C ARG A 146 -11.48 15.15 22.27
N MET A 147 -11.88 16.07 21.39
CA MET A 147 -12.65 15.75 20.19
C MET A 147 -11.85 14.88 19.22
N MET A 148 -10.55 15.12 19.04
CA MET A 148 -9.69 14.27 18.20
C MET A 148 -9.61 12.84 18.74
N THR A 149 -9.59 12.64 20.07
CA THR A 149 -9.68 11.32 20.69
C THR A 149 -11.02 10.66 20.41
N GLU A 150 -12.13 11.36 20.65
CA GLU A 150 -13.49 10.84 20.43
C GLU A 150 -13.75 10.47 18.96
N GLN A 151 -13.16 11.21 18.02
CA GLN A 151 -13.31 10.97 16.58
C GLN A 151 -12.32 9.94 16.02
N GLY A 152 -11.39 9.41 16.83
CA GLY A 152 -10.42 8.40 16.40
C GLY A 152 -9.22 8.94 15.61
N TYR A 153 -8.91 10.23 15.77
CA TYR A 153 -7.66 10.83 15.30
C TYR A 153 -6.50 10.60 16.27
N ILE A 154 -6.76 10.59 17.59
CA ILE A 154 -5.79 10.17 18.60
C ILE A 154 -6.12 8.72 18.97
N THR A 155 -5.21 7.81 18.66
CA THR A 155 -5.42 6.34 18.76
C THR A 155 -4.57 5.70 19.86
N GLY A 156 -3.80 6.50 20.61
CA GLY A 156 -2.79 6.06 21.57
C GLY A 156 -1.44 6.76 21.33
N PRO A 157 -0.34 6.27 21.94
CA PRO A 157 1.00 6.81 21.74
C PRO A 157 1.40 6.84 20.26
N GLN A 158 2.09 7.87 19.78
CA GLN A 158 2.50 7.95 18.36
C GLN A 158 3.58 6.90 18.03
N THR A 159 3.17 5.76 17.45
CA THR A 159 4.06 4.64 17.14
C THR A 159 4.28 4.47 15.64
N ALA A 160 5.53 4.31 15.22
CA ALA A 160 5.86 3.99 13.83
C ALA A 160 5.28 2.62 13.42
N GLY A 161 4.53 2.61 12.31
CA GLY A 161 3.70 1.47 11.88
C GLY A 161 2.22 1.63 12.26
N GLY A 162 1.89 2.55 13.16
CA GLY A 162 0.52 2.85 13.60
C GLY A 162 0.08 1.97 14.78
N ASN A 163 -0.88 2.47 15.57
CA ASN A 163 -1.25 1.85 16.85
C ASN A 163 -2.27 0.71 16.71
N ILE A 164 -3.06 0.73 15.63
CA ILE A 164 -4.21 -0.18 15.50
C ILE A 164 -3.78 -1.55 14.98
N PHE A 165 -2.93 -1.57 13.95
CA PHE A 165 -2.46 -2.80 13.33
C PHE A 165 -0.96 -3.06 13.56
N GLY A 166 -0.25 -2.09 14.12
CA GLY A 166 1.21 -2.12 14.18
C GLY A 166 1.85 -2.11 12.80
N ARG A 167 3.16 -2.38 12.77
CA ARG A 167 3.91 -2.59 11.54
C ARG A 167 3.21 -3.66 10.69
N MET A 168 2.90 -3.31 9.44
CA MET A 168 2.13 -4.15 8.50
C MET A 168 2.67 -5.59 8.49
N ARG A 169 1.89 -6.51 9.08
CA ARG A 169 2.21 -7.93 9.12
C ARG A 169 2.08 -8.53 7.72
N GLU A 170 3.01 -9.40 7.37
CA GLU A 170 2.88 -10.26 6.20
C GLU A 170 1.56 -11.04 6.22
N SER A 171 0.90 -11.22 5.07
CA SER A 171 -0.28 -12.08 4.98
C SER A 171 0.08 -13.51 5.40
N TYR A 172 -0.84 -14.22 6.05
CA TYR A 172 -0.66 -15.62 6.48
C TYR A 172 0.49 -15.88 7.47
N SER A 173 1.05 -14.86 8.13
CA SER A 173 2.03 -15.04 9.21
C SER A 173 1.40 -15.49 10.53
N VAL A 174 0.08 -15.27 10.70
CA VAL A 174 -0.63 -15.69 11.91
C VAL A 174 -0.81 -17.21 11.91
N PRO A 175 -0.41 -17.91 12.99
CA PRO A 175 -0.66 -19.32 13.17
C PRO A 175 -2.16 -19.63 13.06
N ILE A 176 -2.49 -20.80 12.52
CA ILE A 176 -3.87 -21.30 12.47
C ILE A 176 -3.92 -22.67 13.12
N SER A 177 -5.05 -22.98 13.75
CA SER A 177 -5.27 -24.27 14.40
C SER A 177 -5.63 -25.39 13.42
N ARG A 178 -5.84 -25.07 12.13
CA ARG A 178 -6.23 -26.05 11.10
C ARG A 178 -5.05 -26.35 10.18
N PRO A 179 -4.95 -27.59 9.64
CA PRO A 179 -3.96 -27.91 8.63
C PRO A 179 -4.05 -27.01 7.41
N ILE A 180 -2.91 -26.75 6.77
CA ILE A 180 -2.85 -26.00 5.51
C ILE A 180 -3.35 -26.92 4.39
N VAL A 181 -4.33 -26.45 3.63
CA VAL A 181 -4.84 -27.15 2.44
C VAL A 181 -3.86 -26.94 1.29
N ALA A 182 -3.39 -28.04 0.69
CA ALA A 182 -2.50 -28.02 -0.47
C ALA A 182 -3.11 -27.22 -1.64
N GLY A 183 -2.30 -26.40 -2.30
CA GLY A 183 -2.73 -25.54 -3.42
C GLY A 183 -3.52 -24.28 -3.00
N SER A 184 -3.88 -24.14 -1.72
CA SER A 184 -4.53 -22.93 -1.21
C SER A 184 -3.63 -21.69 -1.36
N ASN A 185 -4.22 -20.49 -1.32
CA ASN A 185 -3.43 -19.25 -1.33
C ASN A 185 -2.42 -19.20 -0.17
N ARG A 186 -2.75 -19.78 0.99
CA ARG A 186 -1.84 -19.85 2.14
C ARG A 186 -0.66 -20.78 1.83
N ASP A 187 -0.93 -21.97 1.31
CA ASP A 187 0.09 -22.95 0.92
C ASP A 187 1.07 -22.35 -0.10
N ARG A 188 0.55 -21.81 -1.21
CA ARG A 188 1.37 -21.21 -2.27
C ARG A 188 2.23 -20.05 -1.78
N VAL A 189 1.69 -19.19 -0.91
CA VAL A 189 2.45 -18.09 -0.31
C VAL A 189 3.52 -18.58 0.66
N LEU A 190 3.22 -19.57 1.50
CA LEU A 190 4.19 -20.10 2.46
C LEU A 190 5.28 -20.92 1.78
N THR A 191 4.93 -21.72 0.78
CA THR A 191 5.88 -22.46 -0.07
C THR A 191 6.83 -21.49 -0.77
N ALA A 192 6.30 -20.46 -1.45
CA ALA A 192 7.15 -19.45 -2.10
C ALA A 192 8.07 -18.70 -1.13
N ARG A 193 7.66 -18.54 0.14
CA ARG A 193 8.52 -17.97 1.18
C ARG A 193 9.63 -18.92 1.58
N SER A 194 9.31 -20.19 1.80
CA SER A 194 10.28 -21.20 2.22
C SER A 194 11.30 -21.53 1.14
N THR A 195 10.89 -21.54 -0.12
CA THR A 195 11.76 -21.89 -1.26
C THR A 195 12.45 -20.67 -1.88
N GLY A 196 11.94 -19.46 -1.63
CA GLY A 196 12.38 -18.24 -2.32
C GLY A 196 11.94 -18.16 -3.78
N VAL A 197 11.27 -19.19 -4.31
CA VAL A 197 10.85 -19.27 -5.71
C VAL A 197 9.38 -18.88 -5.84
N ARG A 198 9.09 -17.97 -6.79
CA ARG A 198 7.73 -17.56 -7.15
C ARG A 198 7.44 -17.89 -8.59
N ASP A 199 6.23 -18.38 -8.84
CA ASP A 199 5.62 -18.31 -10.16
C ASP A 199 5.10 -16.87 -10.39
N PRO A 200 5.63 -16.12 -11.38
CA PRO A 200 5.15 -14.79 -11.69
C PRO A 200 3.68 -14.72 -12.11
N LEU A 201 3.10 -15.82 -12.61
CA LEU A 201 1.69 -15.91 -12.99
C LEU A 201 0.78 -16.35 -11.84
N ASP A 202 1.36 -16.76 -10.70
CA ASP A 202 0.59 -17.03 -9.50
C ASP A 202 0.19 -15.74 -8.78
N ARG A 203 -1.06 -15.34 -9.01
CA ARG A 203 -1.71 -14.19 -8.36
C ARG A 203 -1.59 -14.19 -6.83
N ALA A 204 -1.52 -15.34 -6.16
CA ALA A 204 -1.38 -15.42 -4.70
C ALA A 204 -0.05 -14.83 -4.22
N THR A 205 1.03 -14.99 -4.99
CA THR A 205 2.38 -14.52 -4.64
C THR A 205 2.76 -13.20 -5.33
N MET A 206 1.92 -12.71 -6.25
CA MET A 206 2.11 -11.41 -6.90
C MET A 206 2.07 -10.26 -5.90
N THR A 207 2.97 -9.30 -6.11
CA THR A 207 2.94 -7.98 -5.49
C THR A 207 1.71 -7.18 -5.95
N ALA A 208 1.32 -6.12 -5.23
CA ALA A 208 0.14 -5.36 -5.65
C ALA A 208 0.36 -4.53 -6.94
N ALA A 209 1.61 -4.38 -7.43
CA ALA A 209 1.87 -3.82 -8.75
C ALA A 209 1.63 -4.86 -9.84
N GLU A 210 2.20 -6.07 -9.67
CA GLU A 210 1.97 -7.22 -10.54
C GLU A 210 0.48 -7.55 -10.65
N ARG A 211 -0.25 -7.61 -9.53
CA ARG A 211 -1.71 -7.86 -9.53
C ARG A 211 -2.50 -6.84 -10.32
N ARG A 212 -2.13 -5.55 -10.29
CA ARG A 212 -2.88 -4.52 -11.04
C ARG A 212 -2.73 -4.71 -12.54
N LEU A 213 -1.52 -5.02 -13.00
CA LEU A 213 -1.26 -5.32 -14.41
C LEU A 213 -1.95 -6.63 -14.82
N PHE A 214 -1.78 -7.70 -14.04
CA PHE A 214 -2.40 -9.00 -14.28
C PHE A 214 -3.93 -8.91 -14.32
N ASP A 215 -4.55 -8.30 -13.30
CA ASP A 215 -6.00 -8.19 -13.22
C ASP A 215 -6.56 -7.34 -14.37
N ALA A 216 -5.86 -6.27 -14.78
CA ALA A 216 -6.29 -5.45 -15.91
C ALA A 216 -6.27 -6.25 -17.23
N GLN A 217 -5.18 -6.99 -17.48
CA GLN A 217 -5.05 -7.82 -18.67
C GLN A 217 -6.03 -8.99 -18.68
N TYR A 218 -6.17 -9.67 -17.54
CA TYR A 218 -7.10 -10.79 -17.37
C TYR A 218 -8.54 -10.34 -17.66
N ARG A 219 -8.99 -9.25 -17.03
CA ARG A 219 -10.35 -8.74 -17.22
C ARG A 219 -10.64 -8.34 -18.65
N LEU A 220 -9.70 -7.64 -19.31
CA LEU A 220 -9.87 -7.28 -20.72
C LEU A 220 -9.95 -8.52 -21.61
N SER A 221 -9.07 -9.50 -21.38
CA SER A 221 -9.03 -10.74 -22.16
C SER A 221 -10.31 -11.56 -21.97
N GLU A 222 -10.74 -11.76 -20.73
CA GLU A 222 -11.98 -12.48 -20.42
C GLU A 222 -13.21 -11.78 -21.00
N ALA A 223 -13.30 -10.45 -20.88
CA ALA A 223 -14.38 -9.66 -21.47
C ALA A 223 -14.43 -9.83 -23.00
N ARG A 224 -13.27 -9.76 -23.67
CA ARG A 224 -13.18 -9.97 -25.13
C ARG A 224 -13.56 -11.38 -25.55
N THR A 225 -13.12 -12.39 -24.81
CA THR A 225 -13.38 -13.80 -25.18
C THR A 225 -14.83 -14.20 -24.91
N THR A 226 -15.42 -13.71 -23.82
CA THR A 226 -16.74 -14.17 -23.38
C THR A 226 -17.88 -13.24 -23.77
N GLY A 227 -17.61 -11.94 -24.01
CA GLY A 227 -18.65 -10.93 -24.22
C GLY A 227 -19.37 -10.48 -22.95
N TYR A 228 -18.89 -10.90 -21.77
CA TYR A 228 -19.50 -10.59 -20.47
C TYR A 228 -18.53 -9.83 -19.56
N TRP A 229 -19.09 -9.09 -18.60
CA TRP A 229 -18.30 -8.41 -17.59
C TRP A 229 -17.64 -9.42 -16.62
N PRO A 230 -16.31 -9.35 -16.43
CA PRO A 230 -15.56 -10.29 -15.60
C PRO A 230 -15.86 -10.06 -14.11
N ARG A 231 -16.44 -11.08 -13.45
CA ARG A 231 -16.87 -10.99 -12.04
C ARG A 231 -15.74 -11.22 -11.05
N SER A 232 -14.86 -12.16 -11.37
CA SER A 232 -13.74 -12.54 -10.54
C SER A 232 -12.45 -12.50 -11.37
N VAL A 233 -11.34 -12.84 -10.75
CA VAL A 233 -10.07 -13.04 -11.47
C VAL A 233 -9.63 -14.47 -11.23
N GLY A 234 -9.62 -15.26 -12.29
CA GLY A 234 -9.37 -16.70 -12.26
C GLY A 234 -10.65 -17.53 -12.07
N ALA A 235 -10.51 -18.86 -12.16
CA ALA A 235 -11.63 -19.77 -11.98
C ALA A 235 -12.13 -19.76 -10.52
N ASN A 236 -13.41 -19.45 -10.33
CA ASN A 236 -14.09 -19.52 -9.05
C ASN A 236 -15.34 -20.40 -9.19
N SER A 237 -15.50 -21.39 -8.30
CA SER A 237 -16.67 -22.27 -8.31
C SER A 237 -17.98 -21.50 -8.10
N ALA A 238 -17.94 -20.35 -7.42
CA ALA A 238 -19.10 -19.48 -7.26
C ALA A 238 -19.60 -18.88 -8.58
N ASP A 239 -18.74 -18.77 -9.59
CA ASP A 239 -19.10 -18.14 -10.87
C ASP A 239 -19.96 -19.08 -11.75
N LEU A 240 -19.91 -20.40 -11.51
CA LEU A 240 -20.63 -21.43 -12.28
C LEU A 240 -22.15 -21.21 -12.27
N PHE A 241 -22.71 -20.78 -11.15
CA PHE A 241 -24.16 -20.62 -10.97
C PHE A 241 -24.59 -19.15 -10.99
N SER A 242 -23.68 -18.24 -11.32
CA SER A 242 -23.92 -16.81 -11.19
C SER A 242 -24.37 -16.20 -12.53
N LEU A 243 -25.41 -15.36 -12.51
CA LEU A 243 -25.94 -14.72 -13.73
C LEU A 243 -24.90 -13.80 -14.38
N ARG A 244 -24.42 -14.08 -15.60
CA ARG A 244 -23.42 -13.21 -16.25
C ARG A 244 -24.04 -11.89 -16.70
N THR A 245 -23.29 -10.79 -16.53
CA THR A 245 -23.71 -9.46 -17.00
C THR A 245 -23.11 -9.21 -18.38
N PRO A 246 -23.91 -9.02 -19.44
CA PRO A 246 -23.38 -8.74 -20.78
C PRO A 246 -22.68 -7.38 -20.80
N LEU A 247 -21.68 -7.23 -21.66
CA LEU A 247 -20.97 -5.95 -21.83
C LEU A 247 -21.89 -4.91 -22.48
N ALA A 248 -21.86 -3.70 -21.93
CA ALA A 248 -22.48 -2.53 -22.54
C ALA A 248 -21.56 -1.89 -23.59
N PRO A 249 -22.11 -1.09 -24.52
CA PRO A 249 -21.29 -0.28 -25.43
C PRO A 249 -20.30 0.59 -24.64
N GLY A 250 -19.00 0.47 -24.93
CA GLY A 250 -17.93 1.23 -24.29
C GLY A 250 -17.20 0.51 -23.13
N ASP A 251 -17.74 -0.59 -22.60
CA ASP A 251 -17.11 -1.33 -21.49
C ASP A 251 -15.71 -1.87 -21.86
N LEU A 252 -15.55 -2.35 -23.10
CA LEU A 252 -14.26 -2.81 -23.60
C LEU A 252 -13.24 -1.66 -23.65
N ALA A 253 -13.64 -0.48 -24.15
CA ALA A 253 -12.78 0.69 -24.21
C ALA A 253 -12.37 1.17 -22.80
N LEU A 254 -13.26 1.03 -21.82
CA LEU A 254 -12.95 1.30 -20.41
C LEU A 254 -11.89 0.32 -19.89
N LEU A 255 -12.05 -0.99 -20.12
CA LEU A 255 -11.09 -2.01 -19.70
C LEU A 255 -9.73 -1.83 -20.39
N GLU A 256 -9.72 -1.48 -21.68
CA GLU A 256 -8.51 -1.11 -22.42
C GLU A 256 -7.81 0.09 -21.80
N THR A 257 -8.56 1.15 -21.47
CA THR A 257 -8.01 2.34 -20.81
C THR A 257 -7.37 1.99 -19.47
N VAL A 258 -7.97 1.08 -18.70
CA VAL A 258 -7.40 0.60 -17.43
C VAL A 258 -6.08 -0.14 -17.66
N LEU A 259 -6.03 -1.04 -18.65
CA LEU A 259 -4.80 -1.75 -19.01
C LEU A 259 -3.70 -0.78 -19.49
N GLN A 260 -4.04 0.15 -20.39
CA GLN A 260 -3.09 1.13 -20.92
C GLN A 260 -2.50 2.00 -19.80
N LYS A 261 -3.28 2.35 -18.78
CA LYS A 261 -2.78 3.05 -17.59
C LYS A 261 -1.73 2.24 -16.82
N GLU A 262 -1.83 0.91 -16.78
CA GLU A 262 -0.80 0.07 -16.14
C GLU A 262 0.41 -0.14 -17.06
N ILE A 263 0.22 -0.28 -18.38
CA ILE A 263 1.30 -0.34 -19.38
C ILE A 263 2.16 0.93 -19.35
N ALA A 264 1.52 2.10 -19.28
CA ALA A 264 2.23 3.39 -19.21
C ALA A 264 3.16 3.53 -17.98
N LYS A 265 3.00 2.68 -16.95
CA LYS A 265 3.85 2.68 -15.76
C LYS A 265 5.10 1.81 -15.91
N LEU A 266 5.14 0.91 -16.91
CA LEU A 266 6.22 -0.07 -17.11
C LEU A 266 7.63 0.52 -17.18
N PRO A 267 7.88 1.67 -17.83
CA PRO A 267 9.24 2.24 -17.90
C PRO A 267 9.86 2.52 -16.52
N ASN A 268 9.03 2.83 -15.52
CA ASN A 268 9.44 3.12 -14.15
C ASN A 268 9.13 2.00 -13.16
N ALA A 269 8.59 0.87 -13.64
CA ALA A 269 8.19 -0.25 -12.80
C ALA A 269 9.40 -1.07 -12.32
N ALA A 270 9.15 -1.97 -11.35
CA ALA A 270 10.14 -2.94 -10.91
C ALA A 270 10.35 -4.03 -11.99
N ASP A 271 11.52 -4.67 -11.98
CA ASP A 271 11.87 -5.72 -12.96
C ASP A 271 10.87 -6.87 -12.98
N SER A 272 10.33 -7.23 -11.82
CA SER A 272 9.34 -8.31 -11.72
C SER A 272 8.03 -7.97 -12.44
N VAL A 273 7.62 -6.69 -12.43
CA VAL A 273 6.44 -6.20 -13.17
C VAL A 273 6.72 -6.20 -14.67
N ARG A 274 7.93 -5.78 -15.09
CA ARG A 274 8.34 -5.81 -16.51
C ARG A 274 8.39 -7.25 -17.04
N ARG A 275 8.95 -8.18 -16.26
CA ARG A 275 8.95 -9.62 -16.57
C ARG A 275 7.53 -10.18 -16.70
N LEU A 276 6.64 -9.81 -15.79
CA LEU A 276 5.23 -10.20 -15.87
C LEU A 276 4.56 -9.65 -17.14
N ALA A 277 4.82 -8.39 -17.51
CA ALA A 277 4.29 -7.80 -18.75
C ALA A 277 4.69 -8.64 -19.98
N SER A 278 5.96 -9.04 -20.07
CA SER A 278 6.46 -9.91 -21.15
C SER A 278 5.75 -11.27 -21.16
N LEU A 279 5.51 -11.89 -19.99
CA LEU A 279 4.76 -13.16 -19.89
C LEU A 279 3.29 -13.01 -20.32
N LEU A 280 2.70 -11.84 -20.08
CA LEU A 280 1.34 -11.49 -20.48
C LEU A 280 1.22 -11.02 -21.93
N ARG A 281 2.35 -10.93 -22.66
CA ARG A 281 2.45 -10.43 -24.05
C ARG A 281 1.99 -8.97 -24.20
N LEU A 282 2.46 -8.12 -23.28
CA LEU A 282 2.20 -6.67 -23.23
C LEU A 282 3.44 -5.84 -23.54
#